data_AF-A0A077NG46-F1
#
_entry.id   AF-A0A077NG46-F1
#
_cell.length_a   1.000
_cell.length_b   1.000
_cell.length_c   1.000
_cell.angle_alpha   90.00
_cell.angle_beta   90.00
_cell.angle_gamma   90.00
#
_symmetry.space_group_name_H-M   'P 1'
#
loop_
_entity.id
_entity.type
_entity.pdbx_description
1 polymer ?
#
loop_
_entity_poly.entity_id
_entity_poly.type
_entity_poly.pdbx_seq_one_letter_code
_entity_poly.pdbx_strand_id
1 'polypeptide(L)'
;MNVIEIPLFTGSPLLAGSQKFDIQLGGINYRMQLQWRDCAGWILDIMYPNSEPIVTGIPLVFGVDILEQHSYLGFTGSLIFHCNDPKNETNGEELGKSNRLYFIAY
;
A
#
# COMPACT_ATOMS: atom_id res chain seq x y z
N MET A 1 -17.76 6.52 -7.77
CA MET A 1 -16.58 5.96 -7.07
C MET A 1 -15.38 6.80 -7.41
N ASN A 2 -14.64 7.27 -6.40
CA ASN A 2 -13.42 8.04 -6.59
C ASN A 2 -12.23 7.07 -6.47
N VAL A 3 -11.36 7.03 -7.49
CA VAL A 3 -10.18 6.16 -7.52
C VAL A 3 -8.93 7.04 -7.42
N ILE A 4 -8.08 6.73 -6.45
CA ILE A 4 -6.82 7.43 -6.21
C ILE A 4 -5.69 6.43 -6.44
N GLU A 5 -4.78 6.74 -7.36
CA GLU A 5 -3.49 6.05 -7.42
C GLU A 5 -2.60 6.58 -6.30
N ILE A 6 -2.05 5.70 -5.48
CA ILE A 6 -1.13 6.07 -4.42
C ILE A 6 0.23 6.38 -5.06
N PRO A 7 0.78 7.59 -4.86
CA PRO A 7 2.03 8.01 -5.49
C PRO A 7 3.22 7.32 -4.79
N LEU A 8 3.68 6.21 -5.36
CA LEU A 8 4.83 5.46 -4.86
C LEU A 8 6.11 5.92 -5.57
N PHE A 9 7.20 6.04 -4.81
CA PHE A 9 8.51 6.35 -5.39
C PHE A 9 9.06 5.13 -6.15
N THR A 10 9.57 5.37 -7.35
CA THR A 10 10.22 4.33 -8.17
C THR A 10 11.69 4.17 -7.77
N GLY A 11 12.14 2.93 -7.57
CA GLY A 11 13.55 2.63 -7.31
C GLY A 11 13.75 1.16 -6.95
N SER A 12 14.99 0.67 -6.93
CA SER A 12 15.24 -0.65 -6.36
C SER A 12 14.95 -0.60 -4.85
N PRO A 13 14.38 -1.64 -4.24
CA PRO A 13 14.06 -1.62 -2.81
C PRO A 13 15.27 -1.32 -1.92
N LEU A 14 16.45 -1.76 -2.33
CA LEU A 14 17.72 -1.55 -1.63
C LEU A 14 18.20 -0.08 -1.69
N LEU A 15 17.80 0.69 -2.71
CA LEU A 15 18.16 2.10 -2.86
C LEU A 15 17.03 3.03 -2.38
N ALA A 16 15.78 2.68 -2.66
CA ALA A 16 14.60 3.44 -2.28
C ALA A 16 14.32 3.36 -0.77
N GLY A 17 14.74 2.28 -0.12
CA GLY A 17 14.53 2.07 1.31
C GLY A 17 13.04 1.99 1.69
N SER A 18 12.75 2.26 2.96
CA SER A 18 11.36 2.43 3.40
C SER A 18 10.85 3.79 2.95
N GLN A 19 9.69 3.82 2.29
CA GLN A 19 9.04 5.06 1.89
C GLN A 19 7.89 5.37 2.84
N LYS A 20 7.85 6.60 3.34
CA LYS A 20 6.83 7.08 4.30
C LYS A 20 6.27 8.40 3.82
N PHE A 21 4.96 8.50 3.76
CA PHE A 21 4.28 9.66 3.20
C PHE A 21 2.89 9.85 3.82
N ASP A 22 2.40 11.08 3.76
CA ASP A 22 1.04 11.43 4.18
C ASP A 22 0.15 11.49 2.93
N ILE A 23 -1.07 10.96 3.04
CA ILE A 23 -2.04 10.89 1.94
C ILE A 23 -3.46 11.02 2.47
N GLN A 24 -4.33 11.68 1.71
CA GLN A 24 -5.77 11.71 1.98
C GLN A 24 -6.49 10.63 1.16
N LEU A 25 -7.18 9.71 1.84
CA LEU A 25 -7.95 8.63 1.22
C LEU A 25 -9.39 8.68 1.75
N GLY A 26 -10.37 8.76 0.85
CA GLY A 26 -11.79 8.81 1.23
C GLY A 26 -12.12 9.93 2.23
N GLY A 27 -11.43 11.07 2.14
CA GLY A 27 -11.59 12.22 3.05
C GLY A 27 -10.83 12.13 4.38
N ILE A 28 -10.12 11.04 4.65
CA ILE A 28 -9.36 10.82 5.89
C ILE A 28 -7.86 10.94 5.59
N ASN A 29 -7.14 11.67 6.45
CA ASN A 29 -5.69 11.80 6.34
C ASN A 29 -5.00 10.61 7.02
N TYR A 30 -4.17 9.91 6.28
CA TYR A 30 -3.36 8.80 6.76
C TYR A 30 -1.88 9.11 6.57
N ARG A 31 -1.08 8.43 7.38
CA ARG A 31 0.35 8.26 7.18
C ARG A 31 0.60 6.83 6.81
N MET A 32 1.20 6.60 5.65
CA MET A 32 1.53 5.27 5.16
C MET A 32 3.03 5.07 5.15
N GLN A 33 3.45 3.84 5.40
CA GLN A 33 4.85 3.44 5.31
C GLN A 33 4.94 2.09 4.60
N LEU A 34 5.72 2.04 3.53
CA LEU A 34 6.03 0.81 2.79
C LEU A 34 7.46 0.40 3.04
N GLN A 35 7.66 -0.87 3.39
CA GLN A 35 8.95 -1.46 3.68
C GLN A 35 9.16 -2.72 2.86
N TRP A 36 10.34 -2.85 2.26
CA TRP A 36 10.75 -4.07 1.60
C TRP A 36 11.25 -5.09 2.61
N ARG A 37 10.81 -6.36 2.48
CA ARG A 37 11.13 -7.47 3.38
C ARG A 37 11.54 -8.74 2.61
N ASP A 38 12.34 -8.58 1.57
CA ASP A 38 12.89 -9.67 0.75
C ASP A 38 11.82 -10.67 0.29
N CYS A 39 11.85 -11.91 0.77
CA CYS A 39 10.91 -12.95 0.34
C CYS A 39 9.45 -12.65 0.71
N ALA A 40 9.21 -11.76 1.69
CA ALA A 40 7.87 -11.32 2.07
C ALA A 40 7.34 -10.17 1.19
N GLY A 41 8.16 -9.63 0.29
CA GLY A 41 7.75 -8.54 -0.60
C GLY A 41 7.65 -7.19 0.11
N TRP A 42 6.75 -6.34 -0.39
CA TRP A 42 6.45 -5.03 0.20
C TRP A 42 5.38 -5.14 1.29
N ILE A 43 5.67 -4.56 2.45
CA ILE A 43 4.83 -4.53 3.63
C ILE A 43 4.38 -3.09 3.90
N LEU A 44 3.07 -2.91 4.07
CA LEU A 44 2.40 -1.64 4.34
C LEU A 44 2.03 -1.51 5.82
N ASP A 45 2.37 -0.37 6.38
CA ASP A 45 1.84 0.14 7.64
C ASP A 45 0.94 1.35 7.37
N ILE A 46 -0.20 1.41 8.04
CA ILE A 46 -1.16 2.52 8.00
C ILE A 46 -1.28 3.11 9.40
N MET A 47 -1.07 4.41 9.50
CA MET A 47 -1.04 5.18 10.74
C MET A 47 -1.91 6.43 10.62
N TYR A 48 -2.24 7.02 11.76
CA TYR A 48 -2.67 8.41 11.83
C TYR A 48 -1.50 9.36 11.49
N PRO A 49 -1.76 10.64 11.12
CA PRO A 49 -0.70 11.60 10.80
C PRO A 49 0.32 11.84 11.92
N ASN A 50 -0.04 11.59 13.18
CA ASN A 50 0.88 11.63 14.33
C ASN A 50 1.79 10.38 14.43
N SER A 51 1.72 9.44 13.48
CA SER A 51 2.40 8.13 13.46
C SER A 51 1.90 7.11 14.50
N GLU A 52 0.73 7.35 15.11
CA GLU A 52 0.05 6.33 15.89
C GLU A 52 -0.46 5.22 14.95
N PRO A 53 -0.15 3.94 15.21
CA PRO A 53 -0.50 2.84 14.31
C PRO A 53 -2.01 2.58 14.30
N ILE A 54 -2.57 2.41 13.10
CA ILE A 54 -3.93 1.91 12.90
C ILE A 54 -3.86 0.41 12.62
N VAL A 55 -3.00 0.02 11.69
CA VAL A 55 -2.71 -1.37 11.31
C VAL A 55 -1.32 -1.44 10.69
N THR A 56 -0.55 -2.47 11.03
CA THR A 56 0.84 -2.63 10.60
C THR A 56 1.09 -4.02 10.05
N GLY A 57 2.12 -4.17 9.23
CA GLY A 57 2.56 -5.47 8.75
C GLY A 57 1.70 -6.06 7.62
N ILE A 58 0.98 -5.24 6.85
CA ILE A 58 0.08 -5.73 5.80
C ILE A 58 0.89 -6.06 4.53
N PRO A 59 0.93 -7.31 4.05
CA PRO A 59 1.55 -7.61 2.77
C PRO A 59 0.73 -7.05 1.61
N LEU A 60 1.40 -6.53 0.58
CA LEU A 60 0.74 -6.23 -0.68
C LEU A 60 0.50 -7.53 -1.45
N VAL A 61 -0.78 -7.89 -1.63
CA VAL A 61 -1.20 -9.14 -2.29
C VAL A 61 -2.09 -8.79 -3.47
N PHE A 62 -1.79 -9.36 -4.64
CA PHE A 62 -2.57 -9.13 -5.85
C PHE A 62 -3.91 -9.88 -5.80
N GLY A 63 -4.94 -9.27 -6.39
CA GLY A 63 -6.22 -9.94 -6.65
C GLY A 63 -7.22 -9.93 -5.48
N VAL A 64 -6.93 -9.23 -4.39
CA VAL A 64 -7.81 -9.07 -3.24
C VAL A 64 -7.97 -7.59 -2.85
N ASP A 65 -9.04 -7.28 -2.11
CA ASP A 65 -9.06 -6.04 -1.33
C ASP A 65 -8.25 -6.25 -0.05
N ILE A 66 -7.12 -5.57 0.02
CA ILE A 66 -6.16 -5.69 1.12
C ILE A 66 -6.79 -5.25 2.45
N LEU A 67 -7.75 -4.32 2.42
CA LEU A 67 -8.43 -3.80 3.60
C LEU A 67 -9.66 -4.61 4.01
N GLU A 68 -10.11 -5.59 3.23
CA GLU A 68 -11.33 -6.36 3.52
C GLU A 68 -11.25 -7.06 4.88
N GLN A 69 -10.12 -7.74 5.15
CA GLN A 69 -9.83 -8.40 6.43
C GLN A 69 -9.72 -7.41 7.61
N HIS A 70 -9.57 -6.11 7.33
CA HIS A 70 -9.43 -5.03 8.29
C HIS A 70 -10.65 -4.09 8.31
N SER A 71 -11.78 -4.51 7.73
CA SER A 71 -13.00 -3.71 7.60
C SER A 71 -13.53 -3.17 8.94
N TYR A 72 -13.29 -3.87 10.05
CA TYR A 72 -13.64 -3.43 11.40
C TYR A 72 -12.92 -2.14 11.85
N LEU A 73 -11.85 -1.71 11.15
CA LEU A 73 -11.13 -0.46 11.39
C LEU A 73 -11.80 0.76 10.74
N GLY A 74 -12.88 0.56 9.98
CA GLY A 74 -13.70 1.66 9.45
C GLY A 74 -13.08 2.42 8.27
N PHE A 75 -12.26 1.77 7.45
CA PHE A 75 -11.77 2.35 6.19
C PHE A 75 -12.93 2.65 5.24
N THR A 76 -12.85 3.78 4.52
CA THR A 76 -13.91 4.29 3.63
C THR A 76 -13.72 3.87 2.17
N GLY A 77 -13.04 2.75 1.95
CA GLY A 77 -12.70 2.29 0.61
C GLY A 77 -11.86 1.00 0.63
N SER A 78 -11.62 0.49 -0.56
CA SER A 78 -10.77 -0.69 -0.79
C SER A 78 -9.38 -0.30 -1.24
N LEU A 79 -8.39 -1.12 -0.89
CA LEU A 79 -7.00 -0.96 -1.31
C LEU A 79 -6.61 -2.11 -2.23
N ILE A 80 -6.31 -1.79 -3.48
CA ILE A 80 -6.07 -2.77 -4.53
C ILE A 80 -4.62 -2.65 -4.99
N PHE A 81 -3.86 -3.72 -4.81
CA PHE A 81 -2.55 -3.87 -5.42
C PHE A 81 -2.70 -4.44 -6.82
N HIS A 82 -2.25 -3.69 -7.82
CA HIS A 82 -2.20 -4.11 -9.20
C HIS A 82 -0.78 -4.58 -9.54
N CYS A 83 -0.67 -5.80 -10.03
CA CYS A 83 0.59 -6.43 -10.41
C CYS A 83 0.46 -7.05 -11.80
N ASN A 84 1.44 -6.77 -12.67
CA ASN A 84 1.44 -7.29 -14.04
C ASN A 84 1.91 -8.76 -14.13
N ASP A 85 2.75 -9.22 -13.20
CA ASP A 85 3.20 -10.61 -13.11
C ASP A 85 2.88 -11.17 -11.72
N PRO A 86 1.66 -11.72 -11.52
CA PRO A 86 1.25 -12.27 -10.23
C PRO A 86 2.15 -13.40 -9.71
N LYS A 87 2.90 -14.11 -10.57
CA LYS A 87 3.84 -15.15 -10.14
C LYS A 87 5.09 -14.56 -9.46
N ASN A 88 5.33 -13.27 -9.67
CA ASN A 88 6.45 -12.53 -9.14
C ASN A 88 5.98 -11.28 -8.39
N GLU A 89 4.79 -11.34 -7.78
CA GLU A 89 4.17 -10.20 -7.09
C GLU A 89 5.01 -9.68 -5.94
N THR A 90 5.81 -10.55 -5.32
CA THR A 90 6.73 -10.18 -4.26
C THR A 90 7.97 -9.51 -4.80
N ASN A 91 8.23 -9.42 -6.11
CA ASN A 91 9.40 -8.71 -6.64
C ASN A 91 9.30 -7.20 -6.36
N GLY A 92 10.29 -6.69 -5.64
CA GLY A 92 10.25 -5.31 -5.18
C GLY A 92 10.64 -4.27 -6.22
N GLU A 93 11.27 -4.65 -7.32
CA GLU A 93 11.83 -3.71 -8.31
C GLU A 93 10.78 -2.98 -9.15
N GLU A 94 9.56 -3.52 -9.18
CA GLU A 94 8.47 -3.06 -10.04
C GLU A 94 7.48 -2.12 -9.33
N LEU A 95 7.62 -1.93 -8.02
CA LEU A 95 6.74 -1.05 -7.25
C LEU A 95 6.85 0.41 -7.71
N GLY A 96 5.70 1.05 -7.96
CA GLY A 96 5.61 2.41 -8.48
C GLY A 96 5.94 2.53 -9.97
N LYS A 97 6.40 1.44 -10.62
CA LYS A 97 6.64 1.36 -12.07
C LYS A 97 5.48 0.64 -12.75
N SER A 98 5.54 -0.68 -12.83
CA SER A 98 4.52 -1.53 -13.43
C SER A 98 3.52 -2.03 -12.38
N ASN A 99 3.97 -2.24 -11.14
CA ASN A 99 3.11 -2.56 -10.02
C ASN A 99 2.62 -1.26 -9.35
N ARG A 100 1.30 -1.14 -9.19
CA ARG A 100 0.61 0.08 -8.74
C ARG A 100 -0.30 -0.22 -7.56
N LEU A 101 -0.59 0.80 -6.76
CA LEU A 101 -1.47 0.68 -5.61
C LEU A 101 -2.60 1.70 -5.76
N TYR A 102 -3.84 1.24 -5.67
CA TYR A 102 -5.03 2.04 -5.87
C TYR A 102 -5.92 2.01 -4.63
N PHE A 103 -6.49 3.16 -4.29
CA PHE A 103 -7.57 3.27 -3.31
C PHE A 103 -8.88 3.61 -4.01
N ILE A 104 -9.94 2.86 -3.73
CA ILE A 104 -11.26 3.04 -4.32
C ILE A 104 -12.23 3.42 -3.20
N ALA A 105 -12.66 4.68 -3.17
CA ALA A 105 -13.59 5.18 -2.15
C ALA A 105 -15.04 4.80 -2.44
N TYR A 106 -15.78 4.46 -1.38
CA TYR A 106 -17.22 4.18 -1.39
C TYR A 106 -18.07 5.38 -0.97
#